data_AF-A0A832VPG4-F1
#
_entry.id   AF-A0A832VPG4-F1
#
_cell.length_a   1.000
_cell.length_b   1.000
_cell.length_c   1.000
_cell.angle_alpha   90.00
_cell.angle_beta   90.00
_cell.angle_gamma   90.00
#
_symmetry.space_group_name_H-M   'P 1'
#
loop_
_entity.id
_entity.type
_entity.pdbx_description
1 polymer ?
#
loop_
_entity_poly.entity_id
_entity_poly.type
_entity_poly.pdbx_seq_one_letter_code
_entity_poly.pdbx_strand_id
1 'polypeptide(L)'
;MPLSVEESEIRADETLDGLKGRLLKNQLLSIFSTLPPLGFIALFILKGIPIITVYFSSTFFIFTVFSLFRRRKIENEFIEQFDMTEMFDIPDKEIRFAHYQRILAERIREKSMTVVPVLARPSDERGPDWGKTDFKMGHEPERRDAIKEGVVFKDLEGRLTDGEIMVAGADDVYAEYAQKRWERAEANDPDIIEYGVEKLGDLVKTGYFEKNAEEGAFSKVANPDEDSG
;
A
#
# COMPACT_ATOMS: atom_id res chain seq x y z
N MET A 1 -6.07 14.80 12.39
CA MET A 1 -6.42 15.78 11.35
C MET A 1 -5.35 15.66 10.27
N PRO A 2 -5.72 15.48 8.99
CA PRO A 2 -4.73 15.42 7.92
C PRO A 2 -3.96 16.73 7.88
N LEU A 3 -2.65 16.67 7.64
CA LEU A 3 -1.83 17.88 7.54
C LEU A 3 -2.28 18.70 6.32
N SER A 4 -2.32 20.01 6.49
CA SER A 4 -2.48 20.92 5.36
C SER A 4 -1.26 20.83 4.42
N VAL A 5 -1.43 21.28 3.17
CA VAL A 5 -0.34 21.31 2.19
C VAL A 5 0.83 22.12 2.74
N GLU A 6 0.56 23.28 3.31
CA GLU A 6 1.56 24.19 3.88
C GLU A 6 2.34 23.54 5.04
N GLU A 7 1.66 22.85 5.96
CA GLU A 7 2.32 22.14 7.07
C GLU A 7 3.21 20.98 6.58
N SER A 8 2.79 20.28 5.53
CA SER A 8 3.58 19.18 4.95
C SER A 8 4.85 19.70 4.25
N GLU A 9 4.77 20.85 3.59
CA GLU A 9 5.90 21.52 2.96
C GLU A 9 6.90 22.07 3.98
N ILE A 10 6.41 22.68 5.07
CA ILE A 10 7.27 23.19 6.17
C ILE A 10 8.07 22.04 6.79
N ARG A 11 7.41 20.91 7.08
CA ARG A 11 8.08 19.74 7.66
C ARG A 11 9.09 19.10 6.70
N ALA A 12 8.78 19.08 5.41
CA ALA A 12 9.72 18.64 4.38
C ALA A 12 10.97 19.54 4.35
N ASP A 13 10.79 20.86 4.41
CA ASP A 13 11.91 21.81 4.40
C ASP A 13 12.81 21.67 5.65
N GLU A 14 12.22 21.47 6.83
CA GLU A 14 12.98 21.21 8.07
C GLU A 14 13.90 19.98 7.96
N THR A 15 13.38 18.88 7.40
CA THR A 15 14.20 17.67 7.18
C THR A 15 15.33 17.89 6.18
N LEU A 16 15.06 18.71 5.16
CA LEU A 16 16.00 19.00 4.08
C LEU A 16 17.07 20.02 4.51
N ASP A 17 16.74 20.95 5.39
CA ASP A 17 17.68 21.86 6.05
C ASP A 17 18.68 21.11 6.94
N GLY A 18 18.25 20.03 7.60
CA GLY A 18 19.15 19.11 8.29
C GLY A 18 20.20 18.49 7.35
N LEU A 19 19.78 18.04 6.16
CA LEU A 19 20.67 17.51 5.13
C LEU A 19 21.61 18.58 4.57
N LYS A 20 21.08 19.76 4.18
CA LYS A 20 21.88 20.90 3.72
C LYS A 20 22.94 21.28 4.75
N GLY A 21 22.59 21.32 6.04
CA GLY A 21 23.51 21.62 7.12
C GLY A 21 24.65 20.60 7.25
N ARG A 22 24.37 19.29 7.15
CA ARG A 22 25.41 18.25 7.14
C ARG A 22 26.35 18.38 5.92
N LEU A 23 25.80 18.68 4.75
CA LEU A 23 26.57 18.86 3.52
C LEU A 23 27.44 20.12 3.58
N LEU A 24 26.92 21.24 4.07
CA LEU A 24 27.67 22.49 4.26
C LEU A 24 28.84 22.30 5.24
N LYS A 25 28.62 21.61 6.37
CA LYS A 25 29.69 21.27 7.31
C LYS A 25 30.81 20.47 6.62
N ASN A 26 30.46 19.49 5.79
CA ASN A 26 31.46 18.72 5.06
C ASN A 26 32.13 19.53 3.94
N GLN A 27 31.42 20.45 3.28
CA GLN A 27 32.02 21.38 2.32
C GLN A 27 33.03 22.31 2.99
N LEU A 28 32.71 22.89 4.15
CA LEU A 28 33.63 23.72 4.92
C LEU A 28 34.88 22.95 5.34
N LEU A 29 34.71 21.70 5.82
CA LEU A 29 35.84 20.81 6.13
C LEU A 29 36.70 20.52 4.90
N SER A 30 36.08 20.30 3.74
CA SER A 30 36.81 20.08 2.49
C SER A 30 37.64 21.30 2.09
N ILE A 31 37.05 22.50 2.12
CA ILE A 31 37.73 23.76 1.75
C ILE A 31 38.90 24.01 2.71
N PHE A 32 38.68 23.85 4.02
CA PHE A 32 39.72 24.00 5.02
C PHE A 32 40.89 23.03 4.80
N SER A 33 40.62 21.82 4.31
CA SER A 33 41.67 20.84 4.01
C SER A 33 42.47 21.12 2.73
N THR A 34 41.90 21.87 1.77
CA THR A 34 42.57 22.21 0.50
C THR A 34 43.50 23.43 0.57
N LEU A 35 43.32 24.28 1.57
CA LEU A 35 44.06 25.54 1.75
C LEU A 35 45.53 25.33 2.21
N PRO A 36 45.82 24.48 3.22
CA PRO A 36 47.17 24.19 3.68
C PRO A 36 48.13 23.64 2.61
N PRO A 37 47.76 22.67 1.75
CA PRO A 37 48.69 22.13 0.75
C PRO A 37 49.14 23.19 -0.27
N LEU A 38 48.28 24.15 -0.64
CA LEU A 38 48.68 25.30 -1.47
C LEU A 38 49.80 26.13 -0.82
N GLY A 39 49.72 26.33 0.50
CA GLY A 39 50.77 27.01 1.28
C GLY A 39 52.07 26.22 1.35
N PHE A 40 52.00 24.90 1.53
CA PHE A 40 53.19 24.03 1.53
C PHE A 40 53.88 23.97 0.16
N ILE A 41 53.11 24.02 -0.94
CA ILE A 41 53.65 24.12 -2.30
C ILE A 41 54.37 25.46 -2.50
N ALA A 42 53.81 26.57 -2.03
CA ALA A 42 54.50 27.86 -2.08
C ALA A 42 55.80 27.87 -1.26
N LEU A 43 55.80 27.21 -0.09
CA LEU A 43 56.97 27.10 0.77
C LEU A 43 58.05 26.18 0.18
N PHE A 44 57.64 25.15 -0.56
CA PHE A 44 58.54 24.31 -1.35
C PHE A 44 59.30 25.12 -2.40
N ILE A 45 58.60 25.97 -3.16
CA ILE A 45 59.18 26.82 -4.20
C ILE A 45 60.18 27.84 -3.61
N LEU A 46 59.88 28.39 -2.42
CA LEU A 46 60.68 29.47 -1.83
C LEU A 46 61.88 29.00 -0.98
N LYS A 47 61.73 27.86 -0.27
CA LYS A 47 62.74 27.37 0.71
C LYS A 47 63.35 26.00 0.37
N GLY A 48 62.86 25.31 -0.66
CA GLY A 48 63.50 24.10 -1.19
C GLY A 48 63.52 22.90 -0.24
N ILE A 49 62.46 22.68 0.55
CA ILE A 49 62.36 21.56 1.50
C ILE A 49 61.41 20.47 0.95
N PRO A 50 61.90 19.50 0.13
CA PRO A 50 61.04 18.57 -0.62
C PRO A 50 60.31 17.57 0.25
N ILE A 51 61.01 16.89 1.17
CA ILE A 51 60.50 15.69 1.84
C ILE A 51 59.25 16.00 2.67
N ILE A 52 59.31 17.03 3.50
CA ILE A 52 58.21 17.43 4.39
C ILE A 52 56.97 17.87 3.58
N THR A 53 57.17 18.63 2.50
CA THR A 53 56.07 19.18 1.69
C THR A 53 55.31 18.07 0.94
N VAL A 54 56.02 17.05 0.44
CA VAL A 54 55.40 15.88 -0.21
C VAL A 54 54.55 15.07 0.77
N TYR A 55 55.05 14.83 2.00
CA TYR A 55 54.28 14.10 3.01
C TYR A 55 53.00 14.83 3.42
N PHE A 56 53.09 16.13 3.72
CA PHE A 56 51.89 16.92 4.07
C PHE A 56 50.91 17.01 2.89
N SER A 57 51.38 17.25 1.66
CA SER A 57 50.49 17.31 0.50
C SER A 57 49.76 15.99 0.27
N SER A 58 50.42 14.85 0.47
CA SER A 58 49.80 13.52 0.33
C SER A 58 48.71 13.27 1.37
N THR A 59 48.96 13.62 2.64
CA THR A 59 47.95 13.42 3.71
C THR A 59 46.73 14.31 3.52
N PHE A 60 46.91 15.57 3.11
CA PHE A 60 45.80 16.46 2.77
C PHE A 60 45.04 15.97 1.54
N PHE A 61 45.72 15.45 0.52
CA PHE A 61 45.07 14.86 -0.65
C PHE A 61 44.17 13.67 -0.27
N ILE A 62 44.68 12.73 0.53
CA ILE A 62 43.88 11.60 1.03
C ILE A 62 42.66 12.10 1.84
N PHE A 63 42.85 13.14 2.66
CA PHE A 63 41.75 13.73 3.42
C PHE A 63 40.68 14.39 2.52
N THR A 64 41.09 15.08 1.45
CA THR A 64 40.14 15.67 0.48
C THR A 64 39.32 14.60 -0.23
N VAL A 65 39.96 13.50 -0.66
CA VAL A 65 39.28 12.34 -1.24
C VAL A 65 38.29 11.75 -0.23
N PHE A 66 38.72 11.55 1.02
CA PHE A 66 37.85 11.06 2.08
C PHE A 66 36.65 11.98 2.36
N SER A 67 36.83 13.30 2.31
CA SER A 67 35.73 14.27 2.45
C SER A 67 34.74 14.18 1.28
N LEU A 68 35.20 13.96 0.04
CA LEU A 68 34.33 13.70 -1.11
C LEU A 68 33.52 12.41 -0.94
N PHE A 69 34.14 11.33 -0.47
CA PHE A 69 33.44 10.09 -0.14
C PHE A 69 32.42 10.28 0.98
N ARG A 70 32.75 11.01 2.05
CA ARG A 70 31.80 11.36 3.11
C ARG A 70 30.60 12.14 2.57
N ARG A 71 30.81 13.06 1.62
CA ARG A 71 29.72 13.83 1.01
C ARG A 71 28.72 12.90 0.31
N ARG A 72 29.22 12.00 -0.53
CA ARG A 72 28.41 11.01 -1.23
C ARG A 72 27.68 10.09 -0.25
N LYS A 73 28.37 9.67 0.82
CA LYS A 73 27.77 8.83 1.85
C LYS A 73 26.59 9.52 2.55
N ILE A 74 26.72 10.79 2.91
CA ILE A 74 25.63 11.55 3.56
C ILE A 74 24.40 11.67 2.65
N GLU A 75 24.59 11.92 1.35
CA GLU A 75 23.50 12.01 0.38
C GLU A 75 22.85 10.63 0.15
N ASN A 76 23.65 9.57 0.03
CA ASN A 76 23.15 8.20 -0.11
C ASN A 76 22.38 7.72 1.12
N GLU A 77 22.88 7.99 2.34
CA GLU A 77 22.18 7.67 3.60
C GLU A 77 20.80 8.32 3.64
N PHE A 78 20.68 9.55 3.15
CA PHE A 78 19.41 10.26 3.08
C PHE A 78 18.48 9.64 2.03
N ILE A 79 19.00 9.32 0.85
CA ILE A 79 18.22 8.67 -0.21
C ILE A 79 17.68 7.32 0.24
N GLU A 80 18.49 6.51 0.92
CA GLU A 80 18.08 5.20 1.43
C GLU A 80 17.06 5.33 2.57
N GLN A 81 17.30 6.25 3.52
CA GLN A 81 16.42 6.48 4.66
C GLN A 81 15.00 6.89 4.22
N PHE A 82 14.91 7.68 3.16
CA PHE A 82 13.65 8.17 2.62
C PHE A 82 13.25 7.48 1.32
N ASP A 83 13.89 6.38 0.92
CA ASP A 83 13.67 5.67 -0.35
C ASP A 83 13.40 6.61 -1.56
N MET A 84 14.41 7.42 -1.89
CA MET A 84 14.37 8.43 -2.96
C MET A 84 15.08 7.95 -4.24
N THR A 85 15.10 6.63 -4.43
CA THR A 85 15.95 5.95 -5.43
C THR A 85 15.60 6.30 -6.87
N GLU A 86 14.39 6.80 -7.15
CA GLU A 86 13.95 7.20 -8.50
C GLU A 86 14.70 8.42 -9.08
N MET A 87 15.57 9.10 -8.32
CA MET A 87 16.09 10.44 -8.68
C MET A 87 17.60 10.55 -8.92
N PHE A 88 18.32 9.44 -9.15
CA PHE A 88 19.78 9.46 -9.32
C PHE A 88 20.28 10.19 -10.59
N ASP A 89 19.41 10.48 -11.56
CA ASP A 89 19.81 10.96 -12.89
C ASP A 89 19.88 12.49 -13.04
N ILE A 90 19.47 13.28 -12.03
CA ILE A 90 19.47 14.75 -12.14
C ILE A 90 20.86 15.31 -11.76
N PRO A 91 21.63 15.88 -12.71
CA PRO A 91 22.99 16.34 -12.43
C PRO A 91 23.02 17.61 -11.55
N ASP A 92 22.02 18.48 -11.70
CA ASP A 92 21.95 19.75 -10.98
C ASP A 92 21.50 19.56 -9.52
N LYS A 93 22.29 20.12 -8.62
CA LYS A 93 22.08 20.05 -7.17
C LYS A 93 20.78 20.74 -6.78
N GLU A 94 20.55 21.96 -7.25
CA GLU A 94 19.41 22.78 -6.81
C GLU A 94 18.09 22.15 -7.21
N ILE A 95 18.04 21.65 -8.45
CA ILE A 95 16.90 20.92 -9.00
C ILE A 95 16.64 19.65 -8.17
N ARG A 96 17.66 18.83 -7.86
CA ARG A 96 17.50 17.66 -6.99
C ARG A 96 16.89 17.98 -5.63
N PHE A 97 17.36 19.05 -4.96
CA PHE A 97 16.81 19.44 -3.65
C PHE A 97 15.34 19.86 -3.74
N ALA A 98 14.95 20.60 -4.79
CA ALA A 98 13.55 20.96 -5.00
C ALA A 98 12.67 19.71 -5.20
N HIS A 99 13.18 18.69 -5.88
CA HIS A 99 12.47 17.43 -6.05
C HIS A 99 12.36 16.62 -4.74
N TYR A 100 13.44 16.55 -3.95
CA TYR A 100 13.38 15.93 -2.62
C TYR A 100 12.32 16.57 -1.73
N GLN A 101 12.25 17.90 -1.73
CA GLN A 101 11.24 18.63 -0.96
C GLN A 101 9.81 18.26 -1.36
N ARG A 102 9.53 18.20 -2.68
CA ARG A 102 8.21 17.84 -3.20
C ARG A 102 7.78 16.43 -2.80
N ILE A 103 8.65 15.44 -3.00
CA ILE A 103 8.33 14.05 -2.61
C ILE A 103 8.11 13.95 -1.11
N LEU A 104 8.96 14.59 -0.30
CA LEU A 104 8.81 14.55 1.16
C LEU A 104 7.49 15.17 1.58
N ALA A 105 7.10 16.30 1.00
CA ALA A 105 5.81 16.93 1.29
C ALA A 105 4.65 16.01 0.92
N GLU A 106 4.67 15.41 -0.27
CA GLU A 106 3.66 14.44 -0.71
C GLU A 106 3.55 13.25 0.22
N ARG A 107 4.67 12.61 0.58
CA ARG A 107 4.69 11.42 1.45
C ARG A 107 4.29 11.76 2.90
N ILE A 108 4.70 12.92 3.41
CA ILE A 108 4.28 13.39 4.74
C ILE A 108 2.77 13.64 4.77
N ARG A 109 2.25 14.24 3.69
CA ARG A 109 0.82 14.48 3.52
C ARG A 109 0.04 13.18 3.39
N GLU A 110 0.49 12.26 2.54
CA GLU A 110 -0.09 10.93 2.37
C GLU A 110 -0.13 10.21 3.72
N LYS A 111 1.01 10.11 4.42
CA LYS A 111 1.09 9.50 5.76
C LYS A 111 0.17 10.17 6.79
N SER A 112 -0.14 11.46 6.64
CA SER A 112 -1.10 12.16 7.51
C SER A 112 -2.56 11.95 7.13
N MET A 113 -2.81 11.64 5.85
CA MET A 113 -4.14 11.34 5.29
C MET A 113 -4.50 9.88 5.50
N THR A 114 -3.52 8.98 5.39
CA THR A 114 -3.54 7.64 5.94
C THR A 114 -3.41 7.78 7.46
N VAL A 115 -4.50 8.26 8.10
CA VAL A 115 -4.86 7.64 9.37
C VAL A 115 -4.96 6.18 8.99
N VAL A 116 -3.91 5.40 9.26
CA VAL A 116 -4.05 3.95 9.31
C VAL A 116 -5.27 3.81 10.20
N PRO A 117 -6.43 3.37 9.67
CA PRO A 117 -7.43 2.89 10.59
C PRO A 117 -6.66 1.73 11.20
N VAL A 118 -6.12 1.93 12.40
CA VAL A 118 -5.87 0.81 13.27
C VAL A 118 -7.19 0.07 13.11
N LEU A 119 -7.15 -1.15 12.59
CA LEU A 119 -8.32 -2.02 12.49
C LEU A 119 -8.83 -2.36 13.91
N ALA A 120 -8.65 -1.48 14.88
CA ALA A 120 -9.53 -1.29 15.99
C ALA A 120 -10.90 -1.03 15.36
N ARG A 121 -11.73 -2.06 15.48
CA ARG A 121 -13.18 -1.94 15.37
C ARG A 121 -13.61 -0.61 16.03
N PRO A 122 -14.66 0.06 15.52
CA PRO A 122 -15.30 1.16 16.24
C PRO A 122 -15.40 0.75 17.70
N SER A 123 -14.91 1.59 18.60
CA SER A 123 -14.92 1.32 20.04
C SER A 123 -16.38 1.33 20.49
N ASP A 124 -17.09 0.22 20.26
CA ASP A 124 -18.41 -0.03 20.80
C ASP A 124 -18.27 0.01 22.32
N GLU A 125 -18.99 0.92 22.98
CA GLU A 125 -19.01 1.02 24.43
C GLU A 125 -19.43 -0.31 25.09
N ARG A 126 -20.16 -1.16 24.35
CA ARG A 126 -20.59 -2.48 24.80
C ARG A 126 -19.58 -3.59 24.52
N GLY A 127 -18.59 -3.35 23.66
CA GLY A 127 -17.61 -4.35 23.24
C GLY A 127 -18.24 -5.55 22.51
N PRO A 128 -17.45 -6.59 22.19
CA PRO A 128 -17.99 -7.82 21.62
C PRO A 128 -18.95 -8.47 22.62
N ASP A 129 -20.20 -8.71 22.22
CA ASP A 129 -21.07 -9.61 23.00
C ASP A 129 -20.49 -11.03 22.85
N TRP A 130 -19.93 -11.57 23.93
CA TRP A 130 -19.36 -12.92 23.98
C TRP A 130 -20.43 -14.03 23.88
N GLY A 131 -21.66 -13.64 23.52
CA GLY A 131 -22.85 -14.46 23.57
C GLY A 131 -23.30 -14.57 25.02
N LYS A 132 -24.51 -14.08 25.29
CA LYS A 132 -25.22 -14.42 26.53
C LYS A 132 -25.47 -15.92 26.58
N THR A 133 -24.64 -16.66 27.31
CA THR A 133 -24.95 -18.02 27.77
C THR A 133 -25.92 -17.95 28.95
N ASP A 134 -27.11 -17.40 28.72
CA ASP A 134 -28.15 -17.26 29.75
C ASP A 134 -28.89 -18.59 30.02
N PHE A 135 -28.43 -19.70 29.44
CA PHE A 135 -29.06 -21.01 29.62
C PHE A 135 -28.71 -21.57 31.01
N LYS A 136 -29.69 -21.55 31.92
CA LYS A 136 -29.61 -22.38 33.12
C LYS A 136 -29.65 -23.85 32.68
N MET A 137 -28.66 -24.65 33.10
CA MET A 137 -28.65 -26.09 32.82
C MET A 137 -29.98 -26.71 33.26
N GLY A 138 -30.67 -27.39 32.35
CA GLY A 138 -31.97 -28.03 32.59
C GLY A 138 -33.18 -27.36 31.92
N HIS A 139 -33.00 -26.23 31.22
CA HIS A 139 -34.05 -25.62 30.39
C HIS A 139 -33.68 -25.65 28.91
N GLU A 140 -34.64 -26.05 28.07
CA GLU A 140 -34.50 -25.98 26.61
C GLU A 140 -34.47 -24.49 26.18
N PRO A 141 -33.52 -24.09 25.32
CA PRO A 141 -33.40 -22.72 24.88
C PRO A 141 -34.65 -22.29 24.10
N GLU A 142 -35.21 -21.12 24.42
CA GLU A 142 -36.27 -20.54 23.61
C GLU A 142 -35.70 -20.14 22.24
N ARG A 143 -36.37 -20.56 21.17
CA ARG A 143 -35.99 -20.19 19.80
C ARG A 143 -36.15 -18.67 19.64
N ARG A 144 -35.04 -17.97 19.48
CA ARG A 144 -35.03 -16.55 19.10
C ARG A 144 -35.32 -16.43 17.62
N ASP A 145 -36.33 -15.62 17.29
CA ASP A 145 -36.69 -15.32 15.91
C ASP A 145 -35.86 -14.12 15.42
N ALA A 146 -34.93 -14.39 14.51
CA ALA A 146 -34.04 -13.38 13.94
C ALA A 146 -34.80 -12.23 13.27
N ILE A 147 -36.01 -12.47 12.74
CA ILE A 147 -36.83 -11.43 12.11
C ILE A 147 -37.36 -10.47 13.17
N LYS A 148 -37.79 -10.98 14.33
CA LYS A 148 -38.31 -10.17 15.43
C LYS A 148 -37.21 -9.41 16.16
N GLU A 149 -36.08 -10.06 16.44
CA GLU A 149 -34.93 -9.41 17.08
C GLU A 149 -34.20 -8.44 16.14
N GLY A 150 -34.25 -8.69 14.82
CA GLY A 150 -33.66 -7.85 13.78
C GLY A 150 -34.18 -6.40 13.74
N VAL A 151 -35.41 -6.17 14.20
CA VAL A 151 -36.02 -4.83 14.25
C VAL A 151 -35.24 -3.87 15.14
N VAL A 152 -34.56 -4.39 16.17
CA VAL A 152 -33.74 -3.58 17.11
C VAL A 152 -32.54 -2.95 16.40
N PHE A 153 -32.07 -3.56 15.32
CA PHE A 153 -30.90 -3.09 14.56
C PHE A 153 -31.26 -2.15 13.40
N LYS A 154 -32.56 -1.93 13.16
CA LYS A 154 -33.02 -1.01 12.12
C LYS A 154 -32.59 0.42 12.45
N ASP A 155 -31.99 1.10 11.47
CA ASP A 155 -31.52 2.49 11.57
C ASP A 155 -30.37 2.73 12.58
N LEU A 156 -29.75 1.67 13.11
CA LEU A 156 -28.50 1.77 13.89
C LEU A 156 -27.26 1.88 12.98
N GLU A 157 -27.37 1.47 11.72
CA GLU A 157 -26.32 1.63 10.73
C GLU A 157 -26.23 3.11 10.31
N GLY A 158 -25.01 3.65 10.28
CA GLY A 158 -24.76 5.02 9.82
C GLY A 158 -25.01 5.16 8.31
N ARG A 159 -24.85 6.38 7.78
CA ARG A 159 -24.79 6.54 6.31
C ARG A 159 -23.61 5.74 5.76
N LEU A 160 -23.86 5.04 4.65
CA LEU A 160 -22.81 4.40 3.86
C LEU A 160 -21.77 5.44 3.46
N THR A 161 -20.50 5.05 3.55
CA THR A 161 -19.37 5.84 3.04
C THR A 161 -19.36 5.84 1.51
N ASP A 162 -18.69 6.82 0.89
CA ASP A 162 -18.63 6.95 -0.57
C ASP A 162 -18.09 5.66 -1.24
N GLY A 163 -17.16 4.96 -0.59
CA GLY A 163 -16.64 3.68 -1.07
C GLY A 163 -17.67 2.55 -1.00
N GLU A 164 -18.43 2.45 0.10
CA GLU A 164 -19.49 1.45 0.26
C GLU A 164 -20.65 1.69 -0.71
N ILE A 165 -20.99 2.96 -0.99
CA ILE A 165 -21.98 3.32 -2.01
C ILE A 165 -21.52 2.84 -3.39
N MET A 166 -20.24 3.02 -3.72
CA MET A 166 -19.66 2.55 -4.99
C MET A 166 -19.71 1.02 -5.10
N VAL A 167 -19.39 0.30 -4.03
CA VAL A 167 -19.46 -1.17 -3.98
C VAL A 167 -20.90 -1.64 -4.14
N ALA A 168 -21.84 -1.08 -3.37
CA ALA A 168 -23.26 -1.42 -3.47
C ALA A 168 -23.79 -1.19 -4.90
N GLY A 169 -23.42 -0.06 -5.53
CA GLY A 169 -23.79 0.19 -6.92
C GLY A 169 -23.17 -0.80 -7.91
N ALA A 170 -21.95 -1.28 -7.66
CA ALA A 170 -21.34 -2.32 -8.49
C ALA A 170 -22.04 -3.67 -8.31
N ASP A 171 -22.41 -4.02 -7.08
CA ASP A 171 -23.13 -5.25 -6.75
C ASP A 171 -24.50 -5.29 -7.44
N ASP A 172 -25.25 -4.17 -7.44
CA ASP A 172 -26.53 -4.05 -8.14
C ASP A 172 -26.37 -4.31 -9.65
N VAL A 173 -25.33 -3.72 -10.26
CA VAL A 173 -25.02 -3.91 -11.68
C VAL A 173 -24.64 -5.37 -11.97
N TYR A 174 -23.81 -5.98 -11.13
CA TYR A 174 -23.44 -7.39 -11.27
C TYR A 174 -24.63 -8.32 -11.11
N ALA A 175 -25.54 -8.03 -10.17
CA ALA A 175 -26.76 -8.78 -9.97
C ALA A 175 -27.66 -8.74 -11.21
N GLU A 176 -27.82 -7.58 -11.84
CA GLU A 176 -28.59 -7.45 -13.08
C GLU A 176 -27.96 -8.26 -14.23
N TYR A 177 -26.64 -8.19 -14.39
CA TYR A 177 -25.95 -8.99 -15.42
C TYR A 177 -26.00 -10.49 -15.13
N ALA A 178 -25.89 -10.89 -13.87
CA ALA A 178 -26.00 -12.28 -13.46
C ALA A 178 -27.41 -12.82 -13.76
N GLN A 179 -28.45 -12.05 -13.45
CA GLN A 179 -29.83 -12.40 -13.77
C GLN A 179 -30.05 -12.57 -15.28
N LYS A 180 -29.57 -11.63 -16.10
CA LYS A 180 -29.66 -11.73 -17.57
C LYS A 180 -28.87 -12.92 -18.13
N ARG A 181 -27.74 -13.27 -17.52
CA ARG A 181 -26.95 -14.45 -17.92
C ARG A 181 -27.67 -15.74 -17.55
N TRP A 182 -28.27 -15.78 -16.36
CA TRP A 182 -29.08 -16.89 -15.89
C TRP A 182 -30.26 -17.14 -16.82
N GLU A 183 -31.07 -16.12 -17.10
CA GLU A 183 -32.23 -16.21 -18.00
C GLU A 183 -31.83 -16.65 -19.41
N ARG A 184 -30.68 -16.16 -19.92
CA ARG A 184 -30.15 -16.60 -21.21
C ARG A 184 -29.70 -18.06 -21.17
N ALA A 185 -29.04 -18.50 -20.10
CA ALA A 185 -28.61 -19.89 -19.97
C ALA A 185 -29.83 -20.83 -19.92
N GLU A 186 -30.83 -20.47 -19.12
CA GLU A 186 -32.07 -21.22 -18.93
C GLU A 186 -32.87 -21.33 -20.24
N ALA A 187 -32.97 -20.23 -21.01
CA ALA A 187 -33.65 -20.24 -22.31
C ALA A 187 -32.94 -21.05 -23.39
N ASN A 188 -31.62 -21.29 -23.26
CA ASN A 188 -30.84 -22.06 -24.23
C ASN A 188 -30.56 -23.50 -23.76
N ASP A 189 -31.11 -23.90 -22.61
CA ASP A 189 -30.91 -25.24 -22.06
C ASP A 189 -31.76 -26.25 -22.86
N PRO A 190 -31.14 -27.25 -23.54
CA PRO A 190 -31.87 -28.23 -24.33
C PRO A 190 -32.87 -29.04 -23.49
N ASP A 191 -32.55 -29.32 -22.23
CA ASP A 191 -33.38 -30.14 -21.35
C ASP A 191 -34.70 -29.42 -20.99
N ILE A 192 -34.60 -28.09 -20.79
CA ILE A 192 -35.74 -27.21 -20.54
C ILE A 192 -36.64 -27.12 -21.78
N ILE A 193 -36.03 -27.00 -22.98
CA ILE A 193 -36.75 -26.94 -24.25
C ILE A 193 -37.45 -28.28 -24.56
N GLU A 194 -36.79 -29.41 -24.35
CA GLU A 194 -37.34 -30.75 -24.61
C GLU A 194 -38.56 -31.06 -23.74
N TYR A 195 -38.52 -30.67 -22.48
CA TYR A 195 -39.64 -30.83 -21.56
C TYR A 195 -40.72 -29.75 -21.70
N GLY A 196 -40.48 -28.71 -22.52
CA GLY A 196 -41.44 -27.63 -22.78
C GLY A 196 -41.71 -26.75 -21.57
N VAL A 197 -40.74 -26.60 -20.68
CA VAL A 197 -40.84 -25.81 -19.45
C VAL A 197 -40.09 -24.48 -19.65
N GLU A 198 -40.50 -23.40 -18.98
CA GLU A 198 -39.82 -22.09 -19.11
C GLU A 198 -38.72 -21.86 -18.07
N LYS A 199 -38.77 -22.59 -16.94
CA LYS A 199 -37.86 -22.43 -15.80
C LYS A 199 -37.32 -23.76 -15.30
N LEU A 200 -36.05 -23.79 -14.94
CA LEU A 200 -35.35 -24.91 -14.31
C LEU A 200 -36.03 -25.36 -13.02
N GLY A 201 -36.55 -24.42 -12.23
CA GLY A 201 -37.28 -24.75 -11.00
C GLY A 201 -38.55 -25.58 -11.24
N ASP A 202 -39.17 -25.42 -12.41
CA ASP A 202 -40.31 -26.24 -12.81
C ASP A 202 -39.85 -27.57 -13.42
N LEU A 203 -38.71 -27.61 -14.12
CA LEU A 203 -38.06 -28.85 -14.56
C LEU A 203 -37.75 -29.77 -13.36
N VAL A 204 -37.23 -29.23 -12.25
CA VAL A 204 -36.98 -29.98 -11.02
C VAL A 204 -38.26 -30.64 -10.49
N LYS A 205 -39.41 -29.95 -10.54
CA LYS A 205 -40.69 -30.51 -10.07
C LYS A 205 -41.22 -31.65 -10.95
N THR A 206 -40.82 -31.72 -12.22
CA THR A 206 -41.24 -32.81 -13.13
C THR A 206 -40.57 -34.15 -12.83
N GLY A 207 -39.57 -34.17 -11.94
CA GLY A 207 -38.77 -35.36 -11.64
C GLY A 207 -37.82 -35.76 -12.78
N TYR A 208 -37.49 -34.81 -13.67
CA TYR A 208 -36.56 -35.00 -14.79
C TYR A 208 -35.23 -35.62 -14.33
N PHE A 209 -34.61 -35.03 -13.31
CA PHE A 209 -33.32 -35.46 -12.77
C PHE A 209 -33.34 -36.85 -12.15
N GLU A 210 -34.48 -37.33 -11.66
CA GLU A 210 -34.60 -38.69 -11.11
C GLU A 210 -34.68 -39.75 -12.22
N LYS A 211 -35.21 -39.39 -13.41
CA LYS A 211 -35.41 -40.30 -14.53
C LYS A 211 -34.24 -40.33 -15.51
N ASN A 212 -33.56 -39.19 -15.67
CA ASN A 212 -32.41 -39.03 -16.55
C ASN A 212 -31.08 -38.97 -15.78
N ALA A 213 -31.04 -39.56 -14.58
CA ALA A 213 -29.82 -39.66 -13.78
C ALA A 213 -28.82 -40.60 -14.48
N GLU A 214 -27.77 -40.03 -15.09
CA GLU A 214 -26.61 -40.79 -15.55
C GLU A 214 -25.71 -41.15 -14.35
N GLU A 215 -25.51 -42.45 -14.10
CA GLU A 215 -24.61 -42.92 -13.06
C GLU A 215 -23.16 -42.54 -13.41
N GLY A 216 -22.53 -41.71 -12.59
CA GLY A 216 -21.17 -41.19 -12.84
C GLY A 216 -21.08 -39.85 -13.58
N ALA A 217 -22.19 -39.15 -13.82
CA ALA A 217 -22.20 -37.82 -14.47
C ALA A 217 -21.25 -36.81 -13.80
N PHE A 218 -21.14 -36.85 -12.47
CA PHE A 218 -20.22 -35.99 -11.72
C PHE A 218 -18.76 -36.23 -12.08
N SER A 219 -18.35 -37.50 -12.21
CA SER A 219 -16.98 -37.88 -12.56
C SER A 219 -16.60 -37.40 -13.96
N LYS A 220 -17.55 -37.45 -14.91
CA LYS A 220 -17.38 -36.98 -16.29
C LYS A 220 -17.18 -35.47 -16.40
N VAL A 221 -17.86 -34.69 -15.56
CA VAL A 221 -17.70 -33.23 -15.51
C VAL A 221 -16.44 -32.83 -14.73
N ALA A 222 -16.09 -33.58 -13.68
CA ALA A 222 -14.94 -33.30 -12.83
C ALA A 222 -13.59 -33.64 -13.50
N ASN A 223 -13.55 -34.69 -14.33
CA ASN A 223 -12.36 -35.15 -15.06
C ASN A 223 -12.61 -35.13 -16.58
N PRO A 224 -12.61 -33.94 -17.22
CA PRO A 224 -12.93 -33.82 -18.65
C PRO A 224 -11.91 -34.51 -19.59
N ASP A 225 -10.73 -34.89 -19.09
CA ASP A 225 -9.64 -35.47 -19.90
C ASP A 225 -9.75 -37.01 -20.09
N GLU A 226 -10.58 -37.72 -19.31
CA GLU A 226 -10.67 -39.20 -19.38
C GLU A 226 -11.59 -39.74 -20.49
N ASP A 227 -12.48 -38.92 -21.04
CA ASP A 227 -13.50 -39.32 -22.03
C ASP A 227 -13.12 -38.99 -23.50
N SER A 228 -11.84 -38.71 -23.79
CA SER A 228 -11.33 -38.42 -25.15
C SER A 228 -10.64 -39.61 -25.85
N GLY A 229 -10.90 -40.84 -25.39
CA GLY A 229 -10.40 -42.10 -25.97
C GLY A 229 -11.38 -42.78 -26.93
#